data_AF-A0A3C0VQV6-F1
#
_entry.id   AF-A0A3C0VQV6-F1
#
_cell.length_a   1.000
_cell.length_b   1.000
_cell.length_c   1.000
_cell.angle_alpha   90.00
_cell.angle_beta   90.00
_cell.angle_gamma   90.00
#
_symmetry.space_group_name_H-M   'P 1'
#
loop_
_entity.id
_entity.type
_entity.pdbx_description
1 polymer ?
#
loop_
_entity_poly.entity_id
_entity_poly.type
_entity_poly.pdbx_seq_one_letter_code
_entity_poly.pdbx_strand_id
1 'polypeptide(L)'
;MILKIYDAVLHKTEDNKKFRIKLFVIYSILIYVLLLGAVYAGTHKLYYGTGNEKRKLIYVFMELFLMHIMFDIKKLYAYAFRFRYIVGLAILLFLSFNKFHGDSMSIYDSYIEAGQGTVFNQPLLGKERYIRTDEWVISSPSRISSSFGETPYGKYNDVLRGGHTVNGPTGIRVGFTTLGKNFLEYGFGLFGPEIGFSFLWFGQIIMTFLMTLELCYIIGRKNKLIAVLGAFLVTFSSFYLWWGFPMMLWPMEGALCWFYYFINTQSRKNRCIFAALFAIFFATFVNILYPAWQIPFGYVALCLAIWMIIDNFENIKKLKLVDYVIFVSGLCLSVVMILGYLMENVDYISGISNTVYPGLRLEKG
;
A
#
# COMPACT_ATOMS: atom_id res chain seq x y z
N MET A 1 4.58 -44.89 -9.48
CA MET A 1 4.49 -43.53 -8.91
C MET A 1 4.95 -42.46 -9.90
N ILE A 2 6.14 -42.59 -10.49
CA ILE A 2 6.71 -41.63 -11.47
C ILE A 2 5.79 -41.39 -12.67
N LEU A 3 5.24 -42.43 -13.30
CA LEU A 3 4.29 -42.29 -14.41
C LEU A 3 3.00 -41.54 -14.02
N LYS A 4 2.51 -41.70 -12.78
CA LYS A 4 1.35 -40.95 -12.27
C LYS A 4 1.68 -39.48 -12.01
N ILE A 5 2.92 -39.16 -11.62
CA ILE A 5 3.40 -37.77 -11.48
C ILE A 5 3.53 -37.13 -12.86
N TYR A 6 4.16 -37.83 -13.81
CA TYR A 6 4.35 -37.38 -15.18
C TYR A 6 3.01 -37.05 -15.86
N ASP A 7 2.08 -38.00 -15.83
CA ASP A 7 0.72 -37.82 -16.38
C ASP A 7 -0.02 -36.67 -15.68
N ALA A 8 0.08 -36.58 -14.35
CA ALA A 8 -0.60 -35.52 -13.60
C ALA A 8 -0.08 -34.11 -13.90
N VAL A 9 1.23 -33.95 -14.13
CA VAL A 9 1.85 -32.65 -14.42
C VAL A 9 1.60 -32.22 -15.86
N LEU A 10 1.69 -33.15 -16.82
CA LEU A 10 1.49 -32.86 -18.24
C LEU A 10 0.01 -32.72 -18.62
N HIS A 11 -0.83 -33.62 -18.13
CA HIS A 11 -2.25 -33.64 -18.45
C HIS A 11 -3.03 -33.12 -17.25
N LYS A 12 -3.20 -31.80 -17.14
CA LYS A 12 -3.83 -31.08 -16.01
C LYS A 12 -5.35 -31.29 -15.87
N THR A 13 -5.84 -32.54 -15.92
CA THR A 13 -7.27 -32.92 -15.85
C THR A 13 -7.89 -32.69 -14.46
N GLU A 14 -9.22 -32.69 -14.36
CA GLU A 14 -9.89 -32.56 -13.05
C GLU A 14 -9.71 -33.83 -12.19
N ASP A 15 -9.63 -35.01 -12.81
CA ASP A 15 -9.49 -36.29 -12.09
C ASP A 15 -8.20 -36.37 -11.26
N ASN A 16 -7.11 -35.78 -11.76
CA ASN A 16 -5.83 -35.76 -11.04
C ASN A 16 -5.61 -34.51 -10.18
N LYS A 17 -6.57 -33.57 -10.12
CA LYS A 17 -6.44 -32.33 -9.37
C LYS A 17 -6.18 -32.56 -7.88
N LYS A 18 -6.91 -33.48 -7.24
CA LYS A 18 -6.68 -33.84 -5.83
C LYS A 18 -5.28 -34.40 -5.61
N PHE A 19 -4.78 -35.19 -6.55
CA PHE A 19 -3.43 -35.73 -6.50
C PHE A 19 -2.37 -34.63 -6.64
N ARG A 20 -2.57 -33.68 -7.57
CA ARG A 20 -1.69 -32.52 -7.73
C ARG A 20 -1.65 -31.62 -6.50
N ILE A 21 -2.79 -31.38 -5.84
CA ILE A 21 -2.82 -30.61 -4.58
C ILE A 21 -2.02 -31.32 -3.49
N LYS A 22 -2.20 -32.63 -3.32
CA LYS A 22 -1.40 -33.41 -2.36
C LYS A 22 0.09 -33.35 -2.68
N LEU A 23 0.43 -33.52 -3.96
CA LEU A 23 1.81 -33.47 -4.43
C LEU A 23 2.43 -32.07 -4.22
N PHE A 24 1.66 -31.00 -4.45
CA PHE A 24 2.06 -29.62 -4.14
C PHE A 24 2.41 -29.47 -2.67
N VAL A 25 1.50 -29.86 -1.76
CA VAL A 25 1.73 -29.76 -0.31
C VAL A 25 2.97 -30.54 0.12
N ILE A 26 3.18 -31.75 -0.41
CA ILE A 26 4.38 -32.55 -0.10
C ILE A 26 5.64 -31.83 -0.57
N TYR A 27 5.66 -31.32 -1.80
CA TYR A 27 6.82 -30.58 -2.31
C TYR A 27 7.07 -29.29 -1.53
N SER A 28 6.04 -28.52 -1.16
CA SER A 28 6.19 -27.30 -0.36
C SER A 28 6.84 -27.61 0.99
N ILE A 29 6.39 -28.67 1.68
CA ILE A 29 7.00 -29.12 2.95
C ILE A 29 8.45 -29.54 2.73
N LEU A 30 8.75 -30.33 1.68
CA LEU A 30 10.11 -30.77 1.38
C LEU A 30 11.04 -29.60 1.05
N ILE A 31 10.59 -28.62 0.26
CA ILE A 31 11.35 -27.41 -0.06
C ILE A 31 11.65 -26.63 1.22
N TYR A 32 10.64 -26.43 2.08
CA TYR A 32 10.84 -25.73 3.34
C TYR A 32 11.84 -26.46 4.25
N VAL A 33 11.71 -27.78 4.41
CA VAL A 33 12.63 -28.62 5.19
C VAL A 33 14.04 -28.61 4.59
N LEU A 34 14.19 -28.64 3.26
CA LEU A 34 15.49 -28.54 2.61
C LEU A 34 16.15 -27.16 2.83
N LEU A 35 15.36 -26.08 2.74
CA LEU A 35 15.84 -24.74 3.05
C LEU A 35 16.26 -24.62 4.52
N LEU A 36 15.58 -25.32 5.44
CA LEU A 36 15.97 -25.45 6.86
C LEU A 36 17.23 -26.33 7.05
N GLY A 37 17.33 -27.45 6.35
CA GLY A 37 18.48 -28.38 6.43
C GLY A 37 19.76 -27.78 5.86
N ALA A 38 19.67 -27.00 4.78
CA ALA A 38 20.78 -26.24 4.23
C ALA A 38 21.36 -25.22 5.23
N VAL A 39 20.55 -24.74 6.19
CA VAL A 39 21.02 -23.88 7.30
C VAL A 39 21.91 -24.66 8.25
N TYR A 40 21.49 -25.86 8.60
CA TYR A 40 22.17 -26.70 9.57
C TYR A 40 23.50 -27.25 9.03
N ALA A 41 23.56 -27.52 7.71
CA ALA A 41 24.70 -28.20 7.08
C ALA A 41 25.83 -27.28 6.57
N GLY A 42 25.65 -25.96 6.45
CA GLY A 42 26.70 -25.11 5.89
C GLY A 42 26.53 -23.61 6.07
N THR A 43 27.61 -22.97 6.53
CA THR A 43 27.93 -21.52 6.56
C THR A 43 27.48 -20.71 7.80
N HIS A 44 28.42 -20.49 8.72
CA HIS A 44 28.32 -19.56 9.86
C HIS A 44 27.95 -18.11 9.48
N LYS A 45 28.19 -17.68 8.23
CA LYS A 45 27.79 -16.34 7.73
C LYS A 45 26.29 -16.20 7.41
N LEU A 46 25.57 -17.31 7.21
CA LEU A 46 24.12 -17.35 6.95
C LEU A 46 23.30 -17.60 8.22
N TYR A 47 23.96 -17.68 9.37
CA TYR A 47 23.40 -18.18 10.63
C TYR A 47 22.72 -17.10 11.47
N TYR A 48 23.01 -15.82 11.23
CA TYR A 48 22.50 -14.75 12.07
C TYR A 48 21.77 -13.69 11.22
N GLY A 49 20.50 -13.45 11.57
CA GLY A 49 19.66 -12.37 11.06
C GLY A 49 19.18 -12.53 9.61
N THR A 50 19.81 -11.80 8.69
CA THR A 50 19.37 -11.58 7.30
C THR A 50 19.22 -12.85 6.46
N GLY A 51 19.93 -13.92 6.79
CA GLY A 51 19.88 -15.20 6.08
C GLY A 51 18.51 -15.89 6.14
N ASN A 52 17.84 -15.86 7.28
CA ASN A 52 16.51 -16.45 7.44
C ASN A 52 15.43 -15.68 6.66
N GLU A 53 15.51 -14.35 6.66
CA GLU A 53 14.56 -13.51 5.93
C GLU A 53 14.70 -13.66 4.41
N LYS A 54 15.93 -13.73 3.89
CA LYS A 54 16.21 -14.06 2.47
C LYS A 54 15.59 -15.40 2.07
N ARG A 55 15.64 -16.41 2.94
CA ARG A 55 15.05 -17.74 2.67
C ARG A 55 13.53 -17.71 2.56
N LYS A 56 12.85 -16.92 3.39
CA LYS A 56 11.39 -16.77 3.29
C LYS A 56 10.99 -16.23 1.91
N LEU A 57 11.75 -15.25 1.38
CA LEU A 57 11.51 -14.71 0.04
C LEU A 57 11.79 -15.74 -1.06
N ILE A 58 12.91 -16.47 -0.96
CA ILE A 58 13.25 -17.56 -1.90
C ILE A 58 12.15 -18.64 -1.88
N TYR A 59 11.69 -19.03 -0.69
CA TYR A 59 10.61 -20.00 -0.52
C TYR A 59 9.33 -19.54 -1.22
N VAL A 60 8.90 -18.30 -0.99
CA VAL A 60 7.72 -17.75 -1.68
C VAL A 60 7.89 -17.77 -3.20
N PHE A 61 9.07 -17.41 -3.71
CA PHE A 61 9.35 -17.47 -5.15
C PHE A 61 9.29 -18.90 -5.69
N MET A 62 9.85 -19.88 -4.97
CA MET A 62 9.79 -21.29 -5.33
C MET A 62 8.35 -21.83 -5.31
N GLU A 63 7.55 -21.45 -4.33
CA GLU A 63 6.12 -21.81 -4.26
C GLU A 63 5.34 -21.24 -5.43
N LEU A 64 5.56 -19.97 -5.77
CA LEU A 64 4.96 -19.37 -6.96
C LEU A 64 5.36 -20.13 -8.22
N PHE A 65 6.66 -20.41 -8.42
CA PHE A 65 7.13 -21.19 -9.56
C PHE A 65 6.49 -22.58 -9.62
N LEU A 66 6.42 -23.29 -8.50
CA LEU A 66 5.79 -24.59 -8.38
C LEU A 66 4.30 -24.54 -8.75
N MET A 67 3.58 -23.48 -8.35
CA MET A 67 2.18 -23.30 -8.74
C MET A 67 2.00 -23.21 -10.26
N HIS A 68 2.92 -22.60 -11.00
CA HIS A 68 2.85 -22.52 -12.47
C HIS A 68 3.03 -23.89 -13.14
N ILE A 69 3.85 -24.75 -12.54
CA ILE A 69 4.04 -26.13 -13.00
C ILE A 69 2.79 -26.96 -12.68
N MET A 70 2.32 -26.90 -11.44
CA MET A 70 1.29 -27.83 -10.94
C MET A 70 -0.13 -27.46 -11.38
N PHE A 71 -0.44 -26.18 -11.53
CA PHE A 71 -1.81 -25.72 -11.83
C PHE A 71 -1.94 -25.16 -13.24
N ASP A 72 -3.17 -25.13 -13.75
CA ASP A 72 -3.45 -24.48 -15.03
C ASP A 72 -3.22 -22.97 -14.88
N ILE A 73 -2.29 -22.44 -15.68
CA ILE A 73 -1.83 -21.06 -15.56
C ILE A 73 -2.95 -20.05 -15.87
N LYS A 74 -3.83 -20.36 -16.82
CA LYS A 74 -4.96 -19.48 -17.19
C LYS A 74 -5.97 -19.43 -16.05
N LYS A 75 -6.31 -20.59 -15.46
CA LYS A 75 -7.19 -20.65 -14.28
C LYS A 75 -6.57 -19.93 -13.09
N LEU A 76 -5.27 -20.14 -12.82
CA LEU A 76 -4.54 -19.51 -11.72
C LEU A 76 -4.62 -17.98 -11.80
N TYR A 77 -4.27 -17.39 -12.95
CA TYR A 77 -4.36 -15.93 -13.12
C TYR A 77 -5.79 -15.40 -13.13
N ALA A 78 -6.75 -16.17 -13.66
CA ALA A 78 -8.16 -15.79 -13.57
C ALA A 78 -8.64 -15.72 -12.10
N TYR A 79 -8.20 -16.66 -11.25
CA TYR A 79 -8.45 -16.63 -9.82
C TYR A 79 -7.72 -15.47 -9.13
N ALA A 80 -6.43 -15.25 -9.45
CA ALA A 80 -5.66 -14.14 -8.91
C ALA A 80 -6.33 -12.79 -9.21
N PHE A 81 -6.81 -12.59 -10.45
CA PHE A 81 -7.55 -11.38 -10.82
C PHE A 81 -8.90 -11.28 -10.10
N ARG A 82 -9.65 -12.38 -9.99
CA ARG A 82 -10.96 -12.40 -9.30
C ARG A 82 -10.81 -12.04 -7.82
N PHE A 83 -9.79 -12.57 -7.16
CA PHE A 83 -9.54 -12.39 -5.73
C PHE A 83 -8.41 -11.38 -5.45
N ARG A 84 -8.12 -10.48 -6.39
CA ARG A 84 -6.97 -9.55 -6.35
C ARG A 84 -6.84 -8.76 -5.04
N TYR A 85 -7.94 -8.32 -4.44
CA TYR A 85 -7.92 -7.61 -3.16
C TYR A 85 -7.52 -8.53 -1.99
N ILE A 86 -7.98 -9.78 -1.99
CA ILE A 86 -7.60 -10.78 -0.99
C ILE A 86 -6.14 -11.18 -1.16
N VAL A 87 -5.70 -11.38 -2.41
CA VAL A 87 -4.30 -11.67 -2.73
C VAL A 87 -3.40 -10.50 -2.30
N GLY A 88 -3.77 -9.27 -2.62
CA GLY A 88 -3.05 -8.07 -2.19
C GLY A 88 -2.98 -7.93 -0.69
N LEU A 89 -4.08 -8.18 0.03
CA LEU A 89 -4.09 -8.20 1.50
C LEU A 89 -3.17 -9.31 2.06
N ALA A 90 -3.22 -10.52 1.49
CA ALA A 90 -2.36 -11.61 1.93
C ALA A 90 -0.87 -11.28 1.74
N ILE A 91 -0.50 -10.68 0.60
CA ILE A 91 0.86 -10.20 0.33
C ILE A 91 1.25 -9.10 1.33
N LEU A 92 0.37 -8.12 1.57
CA LEU A 92 0.62 -7.04 2.51
C LEU A 92 0.88 -7.58 3.92
N LEU A 93 0.02 -8.46 4.42
CA LEU A 93 0.17 -9.06 5.74
C LEU A 93 1.44 -9.90 5.84
N PHE A 94 1.73 -10.72 4.82
CA PHE A 94 2.98 -11.48 4.78
C PHE A 94 4.21 -10.56 4.88
N LEU A 95 4.25 -9.48 4.09
CA LEU A 95 5.37 -8.54 4.11
C LEU A 95 5.47 -7.82 5.46
N SER A 96 4.33 -7.39 6.00
CA SER A 96 4.19 -6.65 7.26
C SER A 96 4.64 -7.44 8.48
N PHE A 97 4.10 -8.65 8.66
CA PHE A 97 4.43 -9.49 9.81
C PHE A 97 5.86 -10.05 9.76
N ASN A 98 6.47 -10.10 8.58
CA ASN A 98 7.90 -10.39 8.42
C ASN A 98 8.77 -9.12 8.41
N LYS A 99 8.17 -7.94 8.65
CA LYS A 99 8.87 -6.66 8.86
C LYS A 99 9.72 -6.24 7.66
N PHE A 100 9.37 -6.68 6.46
CA PHE A 100 10.09 -6.26 5.26
C PHE A 100 9.78 -4.79 4.97
N HIS A 101 10.75 -4.01 4.54
CA HIS A 101 10.51 -2.67 4.00
C HIS A 101 11.61 -2.29 3.02
N GLY A 102 11.36 -1.28 2.20
CA GLY A 102 12.33 -0.76 1.23
C GLY A 102 13.21 0.36 1.77
N ASP A 103 12.99 0.80 3.01
CA ASP A 103 13.73 1.92 3.60
C ASP A 103 15.22 1.65 3.78
N SER A 104 16.04 2.67 3.54
CA SER A 104 17.50 2.65 3.70
C SER A 104 17.95 2.74 5.17
N MET A 105 17.22 2.12 6.10
CA MET A 105 17.50 2.11 7.54
C MET A 105 18.91 1.63 7.90
N SER A 106 19.53 0.77 7.08
CA SER A 106 20.89 0.30 7.31
C SER A 106 21.93 1.42 7.31
N ILE A 107 21.61 2.59 6.74
CA ILE A 107 22.46 3.78 6.79
C ILE A 107 22.74 4.18 8.25
N TYR A 108 21.77 4.04 9.15
CA TYR A 108 21.94 4.42 10.56
C TYR A 108 23.03 3.64 11.29
N ASP A 109 23.37 2.43 10.83
CA ASP A 109 24.50 1.66 11.36
C ASP A 109 25.80 2.47 11.32
N SER A 110 25.98 3.28 10.27
CA SER A 110 27.17 4.15 10.13
C SER A 110 27.15 5.42 10.98
N TYR A 111 26.00 5.80 11.56
CA TYR A 111 25.82 7.08 12.25
C TYR A 111 25.54 6.98 13.75
N ILE A 112 24.85 5.93 14.21
CA ILE A 112 24.40 5.83 15.61
C ILE A 112 25.42 5.04 16.45
N GLU A 113 25.77 3.82 16.02
CA GLU A 113 26.76 2.97 16.71
C GLU A 113 27.62 2.19 15.69
N ALA A 114 28.51 2.91 15.00
CA ALA A 114 29.34 2.36 13.94
C ALA A 114 30.12 1.12 14.39
N GLY A 115 29.87 -0.02 13.72
CA GLY A 115 30.54 -1.29 13.98
C GLY A 115 30.02 -2.06 15.20
N GLN A 116 29.01 -1.55 15.91
CA GLN A 116 28.29 -2.27 16.99
C GLN A 116 26.94 -2.84 16.53
N GLY A 117 26.57 -2.61 15.27
CA GLY A 117 25.33 -3.11 14.69
C GLY A 117 25.15 -4.61 14.77
N THR A 118 23.89 -5.03 14.82
CA THR A 118 23.52 -6.44 14.70
C THR A 118 23.79 -6.98 13.29
N VAL A 119 23.58 -8.28 13.12
CA VAL A 119 23.57 -9.00 11.82
C VAL A 119 22.56 -8.51 10.77
N PHE A 120 21.78 -7.45 11.09
CA PHE A 120 20.87 -6.73 10.20
C PHE A 120 21.43 -5.38 9.71
N ASN A 121 22.73 -5.14 9.84
CA ASN A 121 23.40 -3.92 9.37
C ASN A 121 23.53 -3.80 7.83
N GLN A 122 23.06 -4.78 7.07
CA GLN A 122 23.06 -4.73 5.61
C GLN A 122 21.68 -5.05 5.02
N PRO A 123 21.31 -4.41 3.89
CA PRO A 123 20.07 -4.71 3.20
C PRO A 123 19.92 -6.20 2.84
N LEU A 124 18.69 -6.70 2.93
CA LEU A 124 18.37 -8.06 2.48
C LEU A 124 18.50 -8.20 0.97
N LEU A 125 18.06 -7.19 0.23
CA LEU A 125 18.13 -7.13 -1.23
C LEU A 125 18.52 -5.71 -1.65
N GLY A 126 19.27 -5.60 -2.75
CA GLY A 126 19.69 -4.31 -3.28
C GLY A 126 20.77 -3.64 -2.44
N LYS A 127 20.73 -2.30 -2.41
CA LYS A 127 21.67 -1.44 -1.70
C LYS A 127 20.95 -0.24 -1.12
N GLU A 128 21.44 0.28 -0.01
CA GLU A 128 21.00 1.53 0.57
C GLU A 128 21.18 2.70 -0.39
N ARG A 129 20.32 3.70 -0.27
CA ARG A 129 20.29 4.87 -1.15
C ARG A 129 20.41 6.14 -0.32
N TYR A 130 21.64 6.61 -0.13
CA TYR A 130 21.93 7.86 0.58
C TYR A 130 21.13 9.07 0.06
N ILE A 131 20.85 9.13 -1.24
CA ILE A 131 20.05 10.21 -1.84
C ILE A 131 18.61 10.32 -1.28
N ARG A 132 18.10 9.29 -0.60
CA ARG A 132 16.74 9.21 -0.03
C ARG A 132 16.62 9.87 1.35
N THR A 133 17.32 10.98 1.57
CA THR A 133 17.38 11.63 2.90
C THR A 133 16.00 12.07 3.40
N ASP A 134 15.10 12.46 2.51
CA ASP A 134 13.69 12.75 2.82
C ASP A 134 12.99 11.57 3.52
N GLU A 135 13.42 10.35 3.21
CA GLU A 135 12.87 9.13 3.74
C GLU A 135 13.53 8.78 5.07
N TRP A 136 14.82 8.45 5.04
CA TRP A 136 15.56 7.91 6.18
C TRP A 136 16.05 8.98 7.16
N VAL A 137 16.12 10.28 6.82
CA VAL A 137 16.46 11.36 7.80
C VAL A 137 15.21 12.02 8.36
N ILE A 138 14.12 12.11 7.58
CA ILE A 138 12.93 12.89 7.96
C ILE A 138 11.76 11.98 8.30
N SER A 139 11.23 11.24 7.33
CA SER A 139 9.96 10.53 7.50
C SER A 139 10.06 9.36 8.49
N SER A 140 11.13 8.58 8.39
CA SER A 140 11.34 7.37 9.17
C SER A 140 11.54 7.61 10.65
N PRO A 141 12.47 8.49 11.09
CA PRO A 141 12.60 8.81 12.50
C PRO A 141 11.35 9.52 13.03
N SER A 142 10.68 10.37 12.23
CA SER A 142 9.42 11.00 12.63
C SER A 142 8.33 9.95 12.93
N ARG A 143 8.13 8.98 12.04
CA ARG A 143 7.15 7.90 12.27
C ARG A 143 7.50 7.01 13.46
N ILE A 144 8.78 6.66 13.61
CA ILE A 144 9.26 5.82 14.72
C ILE A 144 9.12 6.55 16.05
N SER A 145 9.58 7.80 16.14
CA SER A 145 9.47 8.63 17.36
C SER A 145 8.03 8.81 17.83
N SER A 146 7.04 8.86 16.91
CA SER A 146 5.63 8.90 17.28
C SER A 146 5.18 7.70 18.12
N SER A 147 5.90 6.57 18.12
CA SER A 147 5.59 5.40 18.95
C SER A 147 6.15 5.48 20.38
N PHE A 148 6.93 6.51 20.69
CA PHE A 148 7.57 6.74 21.99
C PHE A 148 7.01 7.99 22.69
N GLY A 149 7.41 8.18 23.95
CA GLY A 149 6.98 9.31 24.79
C GLY A 149 5.74 8.99 25.65
N GLU A 150 5.22 9.99 26.36
CA GLU A 150 4.10 9.83 27.29
C GLU A 150 2.77 9.50 26.60
N THR A 151 2.57 10.01 25.37
CA THR A 151 1.35 9.78 24.58
C THR A 151 1.67 9.22 23.19
N PRO A 152 2.04 7.93 23.07
CA PRO A 152 2.31 7.30 21.79
C PRO A 152 1.17 7.50 20.80
N TYR A 153 1.52 7.90 19.58
CA TYR A 153 0.62 8.23 18.47
C TYR A 153 -0.40 9.34 18.77
N GLY A 154 -0.16 10.13 19.82
CA GLY A 154 -0.95 11.30 20.19
C GLY A 154 -0.77 12.46 19.22
N LYS A 155 -1.52 13.55 19.46
CA LYS A 155 -1.40 14.81 18.69
C LYS A 155 0.02 15.37 18.73
N TYR A 156 0.65 15.33 19.89
CA TYR A 156 1.98 15.87 20.13
C TYR A 156 2.95 14.77 20.54
N ASN A 157 4.22 14.93 20.17
CA ASN A 157 5.35 14.12 20.58
C ASN A 157 6.54 15.04 20.86
N ASP A 158 7.31 14.71 21.89
CA ASP A 158 8.49 15.44 22.32
C ASP A 158 9.79 14.70 22.01
N VAL A 159 9.73 13.40 21.71
CA VAL A 159 10.89 12.54 21.44
C VAL A 159 11.70 13.00 20.23
N LEU A 160 11.05 13.34 19.11
CA LEU A 160 11.77 13.65 17.86
C LEU A 160 12.66 14.90 17.98
N ARG A 161 12.18 15.94 18.67
CA ARG A 161 12.82 17.27 18.72
C ARG A 161 13.23 17.72 20.11
N GLY A 162 13.02 16.89 21.14
CA GLY A 162 13.19 17.29 22.54
C GLY A 162 12.19 18.37 22.99
N GLY A 163 11.02 18.46 22.33
CA GLY A 163 10.02 19.49 22.62
C GLY A 163 8.70 19.25 21.88
N HIS A 164 7.61 19.84 22.41
CA HIS A 164 6.25 19.63 21.92
C HIS A 164 6.10 19.86 20.41
N THR A 165 6.00 18.76 19.66
CA THR A 165 5.92 18.76 18.20
C THR A 165 4.66 18.04 17.75
N VAL A 166 3.93 18.59 16.77
CA VAL A 166 2.73 17.94 16.23
C VAL A 166 3.14 16.69 15.42
N ASN A 167 2.55 15.53 15.72
CA ASN A 167 2.64 14.29 14.91
C ASN A 167 1.78 14.42 13.63
N GLY A 168 2.07 15.46 12.84
CA GLY A 168 1.24 15.90 11.75
C GLY A 168 1.69 15.33 10.40
N PRO A 169 2.37 16.11 9.54
CA PRO A 169 2.66 15.69 8.17
C PRO A 169 3.60 14.50 8.03
N THR A 170 4.61 14.39 8.89
CA THR A 170 5.65 13.34 8.79
C THR A 170 5.56 12.27 9.87
N GLY A 171 4.93 12.59 11.01
CA GLY A 171 4.72 11.67 12.12
C GLY A 171 3.47 10.81 11.96
N ILE A 172 3.24 9.93 12.92
CA ILE A 172 2.05 9.08 13.00
C ILE A 172 1.14 9.56 14.12
N ARG A 173 -0.12 9.77 13.76
CA ARG A 173 -1.20 9.95 14.72
C ARG A 173 -2.26 8.89 14.47
N VAL A 174 -2.77 8.28 15.54
CA VAL A 174 -3.85 7.30 15.45
C VAL A 174 -5.11 7.88 16.09
N GLY A 175 -6.12 8.14 15.27
CA GLY A 175 -7.42 8.67 15.69
C GLY A 175 -8.37 8.79 14.49
N PHE A 176 -9.56 9.33 14.71
CA PHE A 176 -10.59 9.42 13.65
C PHE A 176 -10.07 10.06 12.35
N THR A 177 -9.31 11.15 12.46
CA THR A 177 -8.74 11.90 11.33
C THR A 177 -7.69 11.10 10.54
N THR A 178 -7.09 10.05 11.12
CA THR A 178 -6.19 9.13 10.42
C THR A 178 -6.87 8.47 9.22
N LEU A 179 -8.19 8.24 9.29
CA LEU A 179 -8.97 7.71 8.15
C LEU A 179 -8.85 8.61 6.91
N GLY A 180 -8.95 9.93 7.12
CA GLY A 180 -8.87 10.90 6.03
C GLY A 180 -7.48 11.45 5.79
N LYS A 181 -6.47 11.13 6.61
CA LYS A 181 -5.06 11.47 6.33
C LYS A 181 -4.42 10.36 5.50
N ASN A 182 -4.40 9.15 6.05
CA ASN A 182 -3.87 7.94 5.44
C ASN A 182 -4.21 6.76 6.35
N PHE A 183 -5.27 6.00 6.02
CA PHE A 183 -5.70 4.89 6.87
C PHE A 183 -4.66 3.78 7.03
N LEU A 184 -3.62 3.71 6.19
CA LEU A 184 -2.53 2.74 6.35
C LEU A 184 -1.71 3.01 7.62
N GLU A 185 -1.75 4.24 8.16
CA GLU A 185 -1.07 4.60 9.41
C GLU A 185 -1.66 3.88 10.63
N TYR A 186 -2.89 3.37 10.56
CA TYR A 186 -3.44 2.51 11.62
C TYR A 186 -2.60 1.25 11.87
N GLY A 187 -1.78 0.81 10.89
CA GLY A 187 -0.84 -0.29 11.08
C GLY A 187 0.10 -0.08 12.28
N PHE A 188 0.49 1.16 12.58
CA PHE A 188 1.33 1.48 13.73
C PHE A 188 0.58 1.28 15.07
N GLY A 189 -0.67 1.74 15.14
CA GLY A 189 -1.50 1.58 16.34
C GLY A 189 -1.92 0.14 16.60
N LEU A 190 -2.12 -0.66 15.54
CA LEU A 190 -2.58 -2.04 15.64
C LEU A 190 -1.45 -3.05 15.89
N PHE A 191 -0.27 -2.83 15.30
CA PHE A 191 0.79 -3.83 15.26
C PHE A 191 2.13 -3.36 15.84
N GLY A 192 2.22 -2.13 16.33
CA GLY A 192 3.46 -1.52 16.80
C GLY A 192 4.34 -0.97 15.66
N PRO A 193 5.47 -0.31 16.00
CA PRO A 193 6.25 0.47 15.04
C PRO A 193 6.88 -0.37 13.93
N GLU A 194 7.44 -1.54 14.21
CA GLU A 194 8.13 -2.35 13.19
C GLU A 194 7.18 -2.90 12.11
N ILE A 195 6.09 -3.54 12.54
CA ILE A 195 5.09 -4.10 11.63
C ILE A 195 4.29 -2.96 10.97
N GLY A 196 3.95 -1.92 11.74
CA GLY A 196 3.23 -0.75 11.22
C GLY A 196 4.02 0.00 10.14
N PHE A 197 5.34 0.12 10.31
CA PHE A 197 6.21 0.72 9.30
C PHE A 197 6.20 -0.09 8.00
N SER A 198 6.38 -1.41 8.10
CA SER A 198 6.29 -2.32 6.95
C SER A 198 4.92 -2.28 6.27
N PHE A 199 3.85 -2.25 7.08
CA PHE A 199 2.48 -2.17 6.61
C PHE A 199 2.20 -0.88 5.84
N LEU A 200 2.65 0.27 6.35
CA LEU A 200 2.54 1.54 5.63
C LEU A 200 3.33 1.49 4.32
N TRP A 201 4.59 1.04 4.38
CA TRP A 201 5.50 1.01 3.23
C TRP A 201 4.94 0.19 2.05
N PHE A 202 4.60 -1.08 2.29
CA PHE A 202 4.05 -1.94 1.25
C PHE A 202 2.58 -1.68 0.98
N GLY A 203 1.84 -1.17 1.96
CA GLY A 203 0.45 -0.79 1.80
C GLY A 203 0.29 0.24 0.70
N GLN A 204 1.18 1.23 0.61
CA GLN A 204 1.14 2.25 -0.43
C GLN A 204 1.32 1.66 -1.84
N ILE A 205 2.32 0.80 -2.03
CA ILE A 205 2.60 0.16 -3.31
C ILE A 205 1.43 -0.74 -3.73
N ILE A 206 0.93 -1.57 -2.81
CA ILE A 206 -0.16 -2.52 -3.08
C ILE A 206 -1.46 -1.77 -3.34
N MET A 207 -1.75 -0.71 -2.57
CA MET A 207 -2.93 0.13 -2.80
C MET A 207 -2.85 0.82 -4.15
N THR A 208 -1.70 1.39 -4.54
CA THR A 208 -1.53 1.93 -5.89
C THR A 208 -1.78 0.85 -6.94
N PHE A 209 -1.13 -0.31 -6.85
CA PHE A 209 -1.33 -1.37 -7.84
C PHE A 209 -2.80 -1.76 -7.98
N LEU A 210 -3.51 -1.95 -6.86
CA LEU A 210 -4.91 -2.37 -6.87
C LEU A 210 -5.86 -1.26 -7.37
N MET A 211 -5.64 0.00 -6.99
CA MET A 211 -6.48 1.11 -7.43
C MET A 211 -6.22 1.46 -8.89
N THR A 212 -4.96 1.44 -9.35
CA THR A 212 -4.63 1.62 -10.76
C THR A 212 -5.19 0.48 -11.59
N LEU A 213 -5.07 -0.77 -11.14
CA LEU A 213 -5.68 -1.92 -11.81
C LEU A 213 -7.19 -1.70 -11.98
N GLU A 214 -7.86 -1.26 -10.92
CA GLU A 214 -9.30 -1.04 -10.95
C GLU A 214 -9.68 0.12 -11.89
N LEU A 215 -8.94 1.22 -11.85
CA LEU A 215 -9.17 2.36 -12.74
C LEU A 215 -8.94 1.98 -14.20
N CYS A 216 -7.83 1.28 -14.50
CA CYS A 216 -7.55 0.77 -15.84
C CYS A 216 -8.58 -0.29 -16.28
N TYR A 217 -9.15 -1.06 -15.36
CA TYR A 217 -10.25 -1.98 -15.66
C TYR A 217 -11.53 -1.22 -16.05
N ILE A 218 -11.83 -0.10 -15.40
CA ILE A 218 -12.97 0.77 -15.74
C ILE A 218 -12.73 1.43 -17.10
N ILE A 219 -11.59 2.10 -17.28
CA ILE A 219 -11.22 2.82 -18.52
C ILE A 219 -11.13 1.85 -19.70
N GLY A 220 -10.49 0.69 -19.49
CA GLY A 220 -10.32 -0.37 -20.48
C GLY A 220 -11.58 -1.19 -20.75
N ARG A 221 -12.77 -0.70 -20.38
CA ARG A 221 -14.07 -1.36 -20.62
C ARG A 221 -14.10 -2.81 -20.14
N LYS A 222 -13.58 -3.04 -18.93
CA LYS A 222 -13.49 -4.35 -18.27
C LYS A 222 -12.53 -5.34 -18.96
N ASN A 223 -11.58 -4.85 -19.75
CA ASN A 223 -10.51 -5.66 -20.28
C ASN A 223 -9.45 -5.94 -19.19
N LYS A 224 -9.35 -7.21 -18.77
CA LYS A 224 -8.44 -7.64 -17.70
C LYS A 224 -6.97 -7.45 -18.07
N LEU A 225 -6.61 -7.63 -19.34
CA LEU A 225 -5.22 -7.48 -19.79
C LEU A 225 -4.79 -6.02 -19.70
N ILE A 226 -5.62 -5.09 -20.19
CA ILE A 226 -5.38 -3.64 -20.08
C ILE A 226 -5.26 -3.24 -18.60
N ALA A 227 -6.16 -3.73 -17.76
CA ALA A 227 -6.13 -3.46 -16.32
C ALA A 227 -4.79 -3.85 -15.67
N VAL A 228 -4.33 -5.08 -15.92
CA VAL A 228 -3.09 -5.60 -15.33
C VAL A 228 -1.87 -4.86 -15.90
N LEU A 229 -1.79 -4.71 -17.22
CA LEU A 229 -0.65 -4.02 -17.85
C LEU A 229 -0.57 -2.56 -17.39
N GLY A 230 -1.69 -1.85 -17.32
CA GLY A 230 -1.76 -0.48 -16.82
C GLY A 230 -1.26 -0.38 -15.37
N ALA A 231 -1.72 -1.27 -14.49
CA ALA A 231 -1.27 -1.31 -13.10
C ALA A 231 0.24 -1.53 -12.97
N PHE A 232 0.81 -2.46 -13.75
CA PHE A 232 2.26 -2.70 -13.75
C PHE A 232 3.03 -1.49 -14.28
N LEU A 233 2.61 -0.91 -15.40
CA LEU A 233 3.31 0.22 -16.02
C LEU A 233 3.33 1.44 -15.10
N VAL A 234 2.24 1.73 -14.40
CA VAL A 234 2.16 2.89 -13.49
C VAL A 234 2.90 2.62 -12.19
N THR A 235 2.62 1.51 -11.50
CA THR A 235 3.19 1.23 -10.17
C THR A 235 4.70 1.02 -10.23
N PHE A 236 5.22 0.46 -11.32
CA PHE A 236 6.65 0.23 -11.51
C PHE A 236 7.29 1.24 -12.48
N SER A 237 6.60 2.35 -12.78
CA SER A 237 7.20 3.45 -13.54
C SER A 237 8.36 4.09 -12.78
N SER A 238 9.28 4.69 -13.51
CA SER A 238 10.31 5.54 -12.91
C SER A 238 9.68 6.66 -12.08
N PHE A 239 8.59 7.27 -12.55
CA PHE A 239 7.86 8.30 -11.82
C PHE A 239 7.44 7.84 -10.42
N TYR A 240 6.80 6.66 -10.30
CA TYR A 240 6.31 6.17 -9.01
C TYR A 240 7.44 5.78 -8.04
N LEU A 241 8.60 5.37 -8.56
CA LEU A 241 9.72 4.86 -7.75
C LEU A 241 10.84 5.89 -7.47
N TRP A 242 10.83 7.09 -8.07
CA TRP A 242 11.99 8.00 -8.09
C TRP A 242 12.26 8.74 -6.75
N TRP A 243 11.33 9.54 -6.24
CA TRP A 243 11.53 10.45 -5.07
C TRP A 243 10.79 10.03 -3.81
N GLY A 244 9.90 9.05 -3.92
CA GLY A 244 9.05 8.51 -2.87
C GLY A 244 7.75 8.11 -3.55
N PHE A 245 6.98 7.21 -2.94
CA PHE A 245 5.72 6.82 -3.54
C PHE A 245 4.83 8.06 -3.66
N PRO A 246 4.36 8.44 -4.87
CA PRO A 246 3.42 9.53 -5.05
C PRO A 246 2.11 9.23 -4.29
N MET A 247 2.05 9.68 -3.03
CA MET A 247 1.04 9.26 -2.05
C MET A 247 -0.38 9.62 -2.48
N MET A 248 -0.53 10.58 -3.41
CA MET A 248 -1.80 11.06 -3.95
C MET A 248 -2.40 10.17 -5.04
N LEU A 249 -1.62 9.26 -5.62
CA LEU A 249 -2.08 8.47 -6.76
C LEU A 249 -3.18 7.47 -6.37
N TRP A 250 -2.91 6.59 -5.41
CA TRP A 250 -3.89 5.59 -4.97
C TRP A 250 -5.18 6.20 -4.35
N PRO A 251 -5.16 7.29 -3.54
CA PRO A 251 -6.39 7.84 -3.02
C PRO A 251 -7.21 8.54 -4.12
N MET A 252 -6.56 9.22 -5.08
CA MET A 252 -7.24 9.80 -6.24
C MET A 252 -7.93 8.72 -7.09
N GLU A 253 -7.17 7.69 -7.49
CA GLU A 253 -7.68 6.60 -8.32
C GLU A 253 -8.81 5.84 -7.62
N GLY A 254 -8.65 5.56 -6.32
CA GLY A 254 -9.68 4.88 -5.55
C GLY A 254 -10.94 5.72 -5.38
N ALA A 255 -10.84 7.04 -5.15
CA ALA A 255 -12.00 7.92 -5.13
C ALA A 255 -12.79 7.85 -6.45
N LEU A 256 -12.10 7.90 -7.60
CA LEU A 256 -12.74 7.73 -8.92
C LEU A 256 -13.41 6.35 -9.07
N CYS A 257 -12.73 5.28 -8.64
CA CYS A 257 -13.29 3.92 -8.72
C CYS A 257 -14.56 3.77 -7.86
N TRP A 258 -14.54 4.26 -6.62
CA TRP A 258 -15.70 4.17 -5.73
C TRP A 258 -16.86 5.04 -6.20
N PHE A 259 -16.58 6.21 -6.77
CA PHE A 259 -17.58 7.04 -7.44
C PHE A 259 -18.22 6.32 -8.64
N TYR A 260 -17.40 5.72 -9.51
CA TYR A 260 -17.89 4.92 -10.64
C TYR A 260 -18.80 3.78 -10.17
N TYR A 261 -18.40 3.06 -9.13
CA TYR A 261 -19.19 1.95 -8.59
C TYR A 261 -20.47 2.40 -7.88
N PHE A 262 -20.46 3.57 -7.24
CA PHE A 262 -21.65 4.19 -6.67
C PHE A 262 -22.73 4.44 -7.72
N ILE A 263 -22.36 5.03 -8.87
CA ILE A 263 -23.29 5.33 -9.97
C ILE A 263 -23.86 4.05 -10.59
N ASN A 264 -23.03 3.01 -10.72
CA ASN A 264 -23.37 1.81 -11.50
C ASN A 264 -24.05 0.68 -10.71
N THR A 265 -24.02 0.72 -9.38
CA THR A 265 -24.71 -0.29 -8.56
C THR A 265 -26.21 -0.04 -8.48
N GLN A 266 -27.00 -1.12 -8.40
CA GLN A 266 -28.43 -1.08 -8.08
C GLN A 266 -28.71 -1.34 -6.58
N SER A 267 -27.72 -1.83 -5.84
CA SER A 267 -27.85 -2.13 -4.41
C SER A 267 -27.56 -0.89 -3.56
N ARG A 268 -28.55 -0.47 -2.77
CA ARG A 268 -28.40 0.65 -1.82
C ARG A 268 -27.37 0.37 -0.72
N LYS A 269 -27.30 -0.86 -0.23
CA LYS A 269 -26.25 -1.28 0.71
C LYS A 269 -24.86 -1.01 0.11
N ASN A 270 -24.67 -1.37 -1.16
CA ASN A 270 -23.41 -1.13 -1.85
C ASN A 270 -23.18 0.37 -2.08
N ARG A 271 -24.22 1.16 -2.35
CA ARG A 271 -24.10 2.63 -2.43
C ARG A 271 -23.57 3.24 -1.14
N CYS A 272 -24.07 2.81 0.03
CA CYS A 272 -23.56 3.28 1.31
C CYS A 272 -22.06 2.94 1.47
N ILE A 273 -21.67 1.71 1.12
CA ILE A 273 -20.27 1.28 1.19
C ILE A 273 -19.40 2.11 0.24
N PHE A 274 -19.83 2.30 -1.01
CA PHE A 274 -19.07 3.06 -2.01
C PHE A 274 -19.00 4.54 -1.67
N ALA A 275 -20.05 5.14 -1.10
CA ALA A 275 -20.02 6.53 -0.63
C ALA A 275 -19.05 6.71 0.55
N ALA A 276 -19.01 5.76 1.49
CA ALA A 276 -18.06 5.80 2.60
C ALA A 276 -16.61 5.61 2.13
N LEU A 277 -16.36 4.66 1.22
CA LEU A 277 -15.03 4.45 0.63
C LEU A 277 -14.59 5.65 -0.22
N PHE A 278 -15.49 6.22 -1.01
CA PHE A 278 -15.25 7.49 -1.71
C PHE A 278 -14.84 8.59 -0.72
N ALA A 279 -15.56 8.74 0.40
CA ALA A 279 -15.28 9.76 1.39
C ALA A 279 -13.87 9.64 1.98
N ILE A 280 -13.46 8.42 2.36
CA ILE A 280 -12.12 8.13 2.92
C ILE A 280 -11.02 8.44 1.90
N PHE A 281 -11.16 7.94 0.67
CA PHE A 281 -10.15 8.12 -0.37
C PHE A 281 -10.06 9.57 -0.83
N PHE A 282 -11.20 10.26 -0.97
CA PHE A 282 -11.23 11.67 -1.34
C PHE A 282 -10.60 12.55 -0.24
N ALA A 283 -10.96 12.32 1.03
CA ALA A 283 -10.33 13.01 2.16
C ALA A 283 -8.82 12.78 2.20
N THR A 284 -8.39 11.52 2.02
CA THR A 284 -6.96 11.14 1.94
C THR A 284 -6.26 11.90 0.81
N PHE A 285 -6.86 11.96 -0.38
CA PHE A 285 -6.29 12.70 -1.50
C PHE A 285 -6.11 14.17 -1.16
N VAL A 286 -7.11 14.83 -0.55
CA VAL A 286 -7.06 16.26 -0.19
C VAL A 286 -6.04 16.55 0.91
N ASN A 287 -6.03 15.75 1.98
CA ASN A 287 -5.21 15.95 3.17
C ASN A 287 -3.70 15.66 2.97
N ILE A 288 -3.28 15.25 1.78
CA ILE A 288 -1.84 15.16 1.45
C ILE A 288 -1.16 16.53 1.43
N LEU A 289 -1.92 17.61 1.17
CA LEU A 289 -1.45 19.00 1.23
C LEU A 289 -0.14 19.25 0.47
N TYR A 290 -0.04 18.72 -0.74
CA TYR A 290 1.07 18.92 -1.67
C TYR A 290 0.57 19.45 -3.03
N PRO A 291 0.25 20.76 -3.13
CA PRO A 291 -0.45 21.34 -4.28
C PRO A 291 0.25 21.14 -5.64
N ALA A 292 1.59 21.19 -5.65
CA ALA A 292 2.37 21.08 -6.88
C ALA A 292 2.10 19.77 -7.65
N TRP A 293 1.74 18.69 -6.95
CA TRP A 293 1.31 17.45 -7.59
C TRP A 293 -0.21 17.28 -7.55
N GLN A 294 -0.87 17.62 -6.44
CA GLN A 294 -2.31 17.44 -6.30
C GLN A 294 -3.11 18.23 -7.34
N ILE A 295 -2.68 19.43 -7.74
CA ILE A 295 -3.40 20.24 -8.74
C ILE A 295 -3.39 19.56 -10.12
N PRO A 296 -2.22 19.20 -10.71
CA PRO A 296 -2.20 18.43 -11.96
C PRO A 296 -3.03 17.13 -11.91
N PHE A 297 -2.86 16.34 -10.85
CA PHE A 297 -3.65 15.11 -10.66
C PHE A 297 -5.15 15.40 -10.48
N GLY A 298 -5.50 16.51 -9.84
CA GLY A 298 -6.87 16.97 -9.68
C GLY A 298 -7.53 17.29 -11.02
N TYR A 299 -6.83 17.92 -11.96
CA TYR A 299 -7.33 18.13 -13.32
C TYR A 299 -7.56 16.81 -14.06
N VAL A 300 -6.63 15.86 -13.96
CA VAL A 300 -6.81 14.51 -14.55
C VAL A 300 -8.03 13.81 -13.93
N ALA A 301 -8.17 13.86 -12.60
CA ALA A 301 -9.30 13.28 -11.91
C ALA A 301 -10.63 13.94 -12.32
N LEU A 302 -10.66 15.26 -12.49
CA LEU A 302 -11.84 15.99 -12.94
C LEU A 302 -12.26 15.55 -14.35
N CYS A 303 -11.32 15.47 -15.29
CA CYS A 303 -11.59 14.99 -16.64
C CYS A 303 -12.16 13.56 -16.64
N LEU A 304 -11.57 12.66 -15.85
CA LEU A 304 -12.05 11.29 -15.70
C LEU A 304 -13.43 11.22 -15.05
N ALA A 305 -13.68 12.02 -14.01
CA ALA A 305 -14.99 12.08 -13.34
C ALA A 305 -16.08 12.60 -14.29
N ILE A 306 -15.80 13.65 -15.07
CA ILE A 306 -16.72 14.16 -16.10
C ILE A 306 -17.01 13.07 -17.13
N TRP A 307 -15.97 12.39 -17.63
CA TRP A 307 -16.15 11.27 -18.56
C TRP A 307 -17.02 10.15 -17.95
N MET A 308 -16.77 9.75 -16.69
CA MET A 308 -17.58 8.75 -16.00
C MET A 308 -19.05 9.18 -15.86
N ILE A 309 -19.32 10.45 -15.59
CA ILE A 309 -20.68 11.00 -15.52
C ILE A 309 -21.37 10.93 -16.87
N ILE A 310 -20.71 11.39 -17.94
CA ILE A 310 -21.26 11.40 -19.30
C ILE A 310 -21.56 9.97 -19.76
N ASP A 311 -20.59 9.06 -19.61
CA ASP A 311 -20.69 7.67 -20.05
C ASP A 311 -21.75 6.87 -19.28
N ASN A 312 -22.08 7.28 -18.05
CA ASN A 312 -23.03 6.61 -17.17
C ASN A 312 -24.28 7.45 -16.87
N PHE A 313 -24.57 8.46 -17.71
CA PHE A 313 -25.64 9.43 -17.47
C PHE A 313 -27.02 8.79 -17.33
N GLU A 314 -27.30 7.74 -18.10
CA GLU A 314 -28.56 6.99 -18.01
C GLU A 314 -28.72 6.22 -16.69
N ASN A 315 -27.61 5.83 -16.03
CA ASN A 315 -27.66 5.25 -14.69
C ASN A 315 -27.87 6.33 -13.62
N ILE A 316 -27.28 7.51 -13.82
CA ILE A 316 -27.47 8.67 -12.93
C ILE A 316 -28.93 9.12 -12.93
N LYS A 317 -29.59 9.18 -14.09
CA LYS A 317 -31.02 9.52 -14.20
C LYS A 317 -31.94 8.59 -13.41
N LYS A 318 -31.52 7.34 -13.15
CA LYS A 318 -32.28 6.35 -12.38
C LYS A 318 -32.10 6.49 -10.87
N LEU A 319 -31.19 7.36 -10.41
CA LEU A 319 -30.99 7.62 -8.99
C LEU A 319 -32.23 8.28 -8.38
N LYS A 320 -32.59 7.84 -7.19
CA LYS A 320 -33.67 8.42 -6.39
C LYS A 320 -33.07 9.42 -5.40
N LEU A 321 -33.92 10.27 -4.82
CA LEU A 321 -33.49 11.26 -3.81
C LEU A 321 -32.64 10.64 -2.69
N VAL A 322 -33.01 9.45 -2.19
CA VAL A 322 -32.25 8.74 -1.16
C VAL A 322 -30.81 8.44 -1.58
N ASP A 323 -30.57 8.19 -2.87
CA ASP A 323 -29.24 7.90 -3.38
C ASP A 323 -28.38 9.16 -3.38
N TYR A 324 -28.95 10.31 -3.77
CA TYR A 324 -28.28 11.60 -3.62
C TYR A 324 -27.99 11.92 -2.16
N VAL A 325 -28.91 11.63 -1.24
CA VAL A 325 -28.67 11.80 0.21
C VAL A 325 -27.50 10.91 0.69
N ILE A 326 -27.42 9.65 0.23
CA ILE A 326 -26.28 8.78 0.56
C ILE A 326 -24.97 9.39 0.03
N PHE A 327 -24.95 9.86 -1.21
CA PHE A 327 -23.75 10.48 -1.78
C PHE A 327 -23.33 11.75 -1.02
N VAL A 328 -24.29 12.65 -0.76
CA VAL A 328 -24.06 13.89 0.01
C VAL A 328 -23.59 13.57 1.42
N SER A 329 -24.13 12.54 2.07
CA SER A 329 -23.64 12.11 3.39
C SER A 329 -22.19 11.64 3.37
N GLY A 330 -21.77 10.96 2.29
CA GLY A 330 -20.37 10.62 2.04
C GLY A 330 -19.49 11.86 1.84
N LEU A 331 -19.97 12.85 1.09
CA LEU A 331 -19.27 14.14 0.94
C LEU A 331 -19.16 14.90 2.28
N CYS A 332 -20.21 14.93 3.09
CA CYS A 332 -20.13 15.52 4.42
C CYS A 332 -19.10 14.79 5.28
N LEU A 333 -19.06 13.46 5.24
CA LEU A 333 -18.07 12.67 5.96
C LEU A 333 -16.64 13.01 5.54
N SER A 334 -16.37 13.16 4.23
CA SER A 334 -15.04 13.56 3.77
C SER A 334 -14.66 14.96 4.26
N VAL A 335 -15.59 15.92 4.23
CA VAL A 335 -15.38 17.28 4.78
C VAL A 335 -15.06 17.23 6.27
N VAL A 336 -15.76 16.42 7.07
CA VAL A 336 -15.45 16.27 8.50
C VAL A 336 -14.03 15.72 8.70
N MET A 337 -13.61 14.74 7.91
CA MET A 337 -12.24 14.20 7.99
C MET A 337 -11.18 15.21 7.55
N ILE A 338 -11.45 15.99 6.49
CA ILE A 338 -10.56 17.05 5.99
C ILE A 338 -10.40 18.15 7.04
N LEU A 339 -11.51 18.74 7.50
CA LEU A 339 -11.49 19.81 8.49
C LEU A 339 -10.90 19.33 9.82
N GLY A 340 -11.24 18.11 10.25
CA GLY A 340 -10.65 17.51 11.45
C GLY A 340 -9.13 17.43 11.36
N TYR A 341 -8.58 16.92 10.25
CA TYR A 341 -7.13 16.86 10.05
C TYR A 341 -6.49 18.27 10.02
N LEU A 342 -7.11 19.23 9.35
CA LEU A 342 -6.61 20.60 9.30
C LEU A 342 -6.61 21.27 10.68
N MET A 343 -7.68 21.10 11.47
CA MET A 343 -7.77 21.63 12.83
C MET A 343 -6.72 21.02 13.75
N GLU A 344 -6.44 19.73 13.62
CA GLU A 344 -5.39 19.07 14.38
C GLU A 344 -3.98 19.59 14.07
N ASN A 345 -3.78 20.11 12.86
CA ASN A 345 -2.50 20.61 12.38
C ASN A 345 -2.45 22.13 12.26
N VAL A 346 -3.41 22.85 12.83
CA VAL A 346 -3.53 24.31 12.66
C VAL A 346 -2.28 25.06 13.14
N ASP A 347 -1.70 24.65 14.26
CA ASP A 347 -0.47 25.26 14.81
C ASP A 347 0.70 25.08 13.86
N TYR A 348 0.82 23.88 13.29
CA TYR A 348 1.85 23.56 12.31
C TYR A 348 1.64 24.34 11.01
N ILE A 349 0.42 24.34 10.47
CA ILE A 349 0.05 25.04 9.23
C ILE A 349 0.31 26.54 9.38
N SER A 350 -0.14 27.14 10.47
CA SER A 350 0.12 28.56 10.77
C SER A 350 1.61 28.86 10.88
N GLY A 351 2.37 27.98 11.56
CA GLY A 351 3.82 28.08 11.65
C GLY A 351 4.48 28.11 10.28
N ILE A 352 4.17 27.16 9.39
CA ILE A 352 4.79 27.09 8.05
C ILE A 352 4.31 28.19 7.11
N SER A 353 3.04 28.61 7.18
CA SER A 353 2.49 29.67 6.32
C SER A 353 3.15 31.03 6.57
N ASN A 354 3.73 31.24 7.74
CA ASN A 354 4.47 32.45 8.10
C ASN A 354 5.98 32.37 7.82
N THR A 355 6.48 31.25 7.28
CA THR A 355 7.90 31.12 6.91
C THR A 355 8.19 31.70 5.52
N VAL A 356 9.45 32.09 5.27
CA VAL A 356 9.92 32.53 3.94
C VAL A 356 9.70 31.44 2.88
N TYR A 357 9.91 30.18 3.23
CA TYR A 357 9.59 29.01 2.42
C TYR A 357 8.97 27.92 3.30
N PRO A 358 7.81 27.34 2.92
CA PRO A 358 7.08 27.56 1.67
C PRO A 358 6.04 28.71 1.73
N GLY A 359 5.78 29.30 2.90
CA GLY A 359 4.61 30.16 3.14
C GLY A 359 4.56 31.46 2.32
N LEU A 360 5.57 32.31 2.46
CA LEU A 360 5.66 33.61 1.79
C LEU A 360 6.25 33.52 0.37
N ARG A 361 6.49 32.31 -0.14
CA ARG A 361 7.10 32.10 -1.45
C ARG A 361 6.10 32.46 -2.54
N LEU A 362 6.40 33.51 -3.30
CA LEU A 362 5.71 33.84 -4.55
C LEU A 362 6.55 33.32 -5.73
N GLU A 363 6.17 32.19 -6.33
CA GLU A 363 6.65 31.82 -7.67
C GLU A 363 5.89 32.65 -8.70
N LYS A 364 6.63 33.46 -9.48
CA LYS A 364 6.03 34.35 -10.50
C LYS A 364 5.81 33.67 -11.86
N GLY A 365 6.02 32.35 -11.96
CA GLY A 365 6.03 31.62 -13.23
C GLY A 365 7.33 31.82 -13.99
#